data_AF-A0A964BEA9-F1
#
_entry.id   AF-A0A964BEA9-F1
#
_cell.length_a   1.000
_cell.length_b   1.000
_cell.length_c   1.000
_cell.angle_alpha   90.00
_cell.angle_beta   90.00
_cell.angle_gamma   90.00
#
_symmetry.space_group_name_H-M   'P 1'
#
loop_
_entity.id
_entity.type
_entity.pdbx_description
1 polymer ?
#
loop_
_entity_poly.entity_id
_entity_poly.type
_entity_poly.pdbx_seq_one_letter_code
_entity_poly.pdbx_strand_id
1 'polypeptide(L)'
;MASKNGETVMDYPAHERTYEGFIDFSKVGSISCLNILVALSFVNMEHGILAILFTLAMLITTAIGLAFRPKGYVVGLVQLILGLVAMALLA
;
A
#
# COMPACT_ATOMS: atom_id res chain seq x y z
N MET A 1 17.08 23.38 26.81
CA MET A 1 16.51 24.58 27.47
C MET A 1 15.03 24.32 27.66
N ALA A 2 14.56 24.23 28.91
CA ALA A 2 13.15 23.98 29.23
C ALA A 2 12.38 25.31 29.20
N SER A 3 11.25 25.33 28.48
CA SER A 3 10.37 26.51 28.35
C SER A 3 9.63 26.77 29.67
N LYS A 4 9.79 27.98 30.19
CA LYS A 4 8.94 28.58 31.22
C LYS A 4 7.70 29.11 30.52
N ASN A 5 6.55 28.47 30.77
CA ASN A 5 5.16 28.93 30.65
C ASN A 5 4.34 27.66 30.33
N GLY A 6 3.18 27.47 30.96
CA GLY A 6 2.41 26.22 31.00
C GLY A 6 1.81 25.72 29.68
N GLU A 7 2.46 25.99 28.56
CA GLU A 7 2.18 25.36 27.27
C GLU A 7 3.21 24.25 27.08
N THR A 8 2.72 23.01 27.04
CA THR A 8 3.52 21.87 26.60
C THR A 8 4.08 22.19 25.22
N VAL A 9 5.38 22.51 25.14
CA VAL A 9 6.07 22.71 23.87
C VAL A 9 5.94 21.41 23.08
N MET A 10 5.05 21.41 22.08
CA MET A 10 4.80 20.25 21.23
C MET A 10 6.07 19.92 20.42
N ASP A 11 6.51 18.65 20.50
CA ASP A 11 7.62 18.14 19.70
C ASP A 11 7.16 17.94 18.24
N TYR A 12 7.17 19.04 17.49
CA TYR A 12 6.82 19.06 16.06
C TYR A 12 7.65 18.08 15.23
N PRO A 13 8.98 17.96 15.40
CA PRO A 13 9.78 16.95 14.70
C PRO A 13 9.26 15.51 14.87
N ALA A 14 8.88 15.12 16.09
CA ALA A 14 8.30 13.80 16.33
C ALA A 14 6.91 13.64 15.70
N HIS A 15 6.12 14.72 15.70
CA HIS A 15 4.78 14.77 15.11
C HIS A 15 4.83 14.57 13.59
N GLU A 16 5.72 15.29 12.90
CA GLU A 16 5.91 15.20 11.45
C GLU A 16 6.38 13.81 11.03
N ARG A 17 7.35 13.22 11.75
CA ARG A 17 7.83 11.85 11.46
C ARG A 17 6.71 10.80 11.54
N THR A 18 5.80 10.95 12.50
CA THR A 18 4.66 10.04 12.65
C THR A 18 3.61 10.27 11.57
N TYR A 19 3.41 11.54 11.17
CA TYR A 19 2.49 11.91 10.10
C TYR A 19 2.94 11.35 8.74
N GLU A 20 4.22 11.51 8.39
CA GLU A 20 4.82 10.86 7.21
C GLU A 20 4.70 9.34 7.32
N GLY A 21 5.00 8.81 8.52
CA GLY A 21 4.72 7.45 8.99
C GLY A 21 3.35 6.91 8.57
N PHE A 22 2.30 7.65 8.92
CA PHE A 22 0.92 7.31 8.60
C PHE A 22 0.65 7.40 7.10
N ILE A 23 1.10 8.47 6.44
CA ILE A 23 0.84 8.69 5.01
C ILE A 23 1.36 7.54 4.14
N ASP A 24 2.61 7.11 4.29
CA ASP A 24 3.10 6.03 3.42
C ASP A 24 2.45 4.69 3.75
N PHE A 25 2.10 4.44 5.02
CA PHE A 25 1.34 3.25 5.40
C PHE A 25 -0.03 3.25 4.73
N SER A 26 -0.75 4.37 4.79
CA SER A 26 -2.06 4.52 4.14
C SER A 26 -1.97 4.33 2.64
N LYS A 27 -0.95 4.90 1.97
CA LYS A 27 -0.74 4.69 0.52
C LYS A 27 -0.57 3.22 0.18
N VAL A 28 0.32 2.51 0.87
CA VAL A 28 0.55 1.08 0.64
C VAL A 28 -0.72 0.29 0.95
N GLY A 29 -1.36 0.53 2.11
CA GLY A 29 -2.57 -0.17 2.52
C GLY A 29 -3.73 -0.01 1.54
N SER A 30 -3.99 1.20 1.05
CA SER A 30 -5.04 1.43 0.04
C SER A 30 -4.78 0.67 -1.26
N ILE A 31 -3.54 0.64 -1.73
CA ILE A 31 -3.14 -0.10 -2.93
C ILE A 31 -3.27 -1.61 -2.72
N SER A 32 -2.90 -2.12 -1.55
CA SER A 32 -3.06 -3.52 -1.17
C SER A 32 -4.53 -3.93 -1.19
N CYS A 33 -5.43 -3.11 -0.64
CA CYS A 33 -6.88 -3.36 -0.69
C CYS A 33 -7.41 -3.48 -2.13
N LEU A 34 -6.97 -2.61 -3.04
CA LEU A 34 -7.39 -2.67 -4.44
C LEU A 34 -6.84 -3.94 -5.14
N ASN A 35 -5.60 -4.33 -4.85
CA ASN A 35 -5.03 -5.57 -5.39
C ASN A 35 -5.79 -6.82 -4.92
N ILE A 36 -6.32 -6.83 -3.69
CA ILE A 36 -7.20 -7.91 -3.22
C ILE A 36 -8.45 -7.99 -4.09
N LEU A 37 -9.12 -6.86 -4.34
CA LEU A 37 -10.34 -6.85 -5.16
C LEU A 37 -10.08 -7.39 -6.56
N VAL A 38 -8.97 -6.97 -7.19
CA VAL A 38 -8.54 -7.50 -8.50
C VAL A 38 -8.29 -9.01 -8.45
N ALA A 39 -7.62 -9.51 -7.41
CA ALA A 39 -7.40 -10.95 -7.24
C ALA A 39 -8.72 -11.72 -7.09
N LEU A 40 -9.70 -11.19 -6.34
CA LEU A 40 -11.04 -11.79 -6.25
C LEU A 40 -11.82 -11.72 -7.57
N SER A 41 -11.62 -10.68 -8.39
CA SER A 41 -12.23 -10.60 -9.71
C SER A 41 -11.77 -11.74 -10.62
N PHE A 42 -10.48 -12.10 -10.60
CA PHE A 42 -9.97 -13.25 -11.37
C PHE A 42 -10.61 -14.58 -10.97
N VAL A 43 -11.01 -14.76 -9.69
CA VAL A 43 -11.74 -15.94 -9.25
C VAL A 43 -13.13 -16.02 -9.92
N ASN A 44 -13.84 -14.89 -9.98
CA ASN A 44 -15.15 -14.83 -10.64
C ASN A 44 -15.07 -15.06 -12.15
N MET A 45 -13.94 -14.73 -12.77
CA MET A 45 -13.70 -14.94 -14.20
C MET A 45 -13.19 -16.36 -14.54
N GLU A 46 -13.24 -17.32 -13.60
CA GLU A 46 -12.70 -18.69 -13.76
C GLU A 46 -11.17 -18.79 -13.94
N HIS A 47 -10.43 -17.70 -13.69
CA HIS A 47 -8.98 -17.65 -13.81
C HIS A 47 -8.28 -17.91 -12.45
N GLY A 48 -8.56 -19.07 -11.83
CA GLY A 48 -8.11 -19.40 -10.48
C GLY A 48 -6.58 -19.37 -10.26
N ILE A 49 -5.79 -19.77 -11.27
CA ILE A 49 -4.32 -19.72 -11.19
C ILE A 49 -3.83 -18.26 -11.15
N LEU A 50 -4.42 -17.37 -11.96
CA LEU A 50 -4.08 -15.95 -11.94
C LEU A 50 -4.43 -15.31 -10.60
N ALA A 51 -5.57 -15.68 -10.01
CA ALA A 51 -5.95 -15.20 -8.69
C ALA A 51 -4.90 -15.55 -7.61
N ILE A 52 -4.37 -16.78 -7.61
CA ILE A 52 -3.32 -17.21 -6.68
C ILE A 52 -2.04 -16.42 -6.91
N LEU A 53 -1.59 -16.30 -8.18
CA LEU A 53 -0.37 -15.57 -8.52
C LEU A 53 -0.45 -14.09 -8.13
N PHE A 54 -1.58 -13.42 -8.42
CA PHE A 54 -1.81 -12.03 -8.06
C PHE A 54 -1.90 -11.83 -6.54
N THR A 55 -2.47 -12.79 -5.80
CA THR A 55 -2.51 -12.74 -4.33
C THR A 55 -1.12 -12.86 -3.73
N LEU A 56 -0.29 -13.78 -4.21
CA LEU A 56 1.09 -13.93 -3.76
C LEU A 56 1.93 -12.68 -4.10
N ALA A 57 1.78 -12.15 -5.31
CA ALA A 57 2.43 -10.92 -5.72
C ALA A 57 1.98 -9.72 -4.86
N MET A 58 0.70 -9.63 -4.50
CA MET A 58 0.19 -8.62 -3.56
C MET A 58 0.91 -8.69 -2.20
N LEU A 59 1.09 -9.89 -1.63
CA LEU A 59 1.80 -10.05 -0.35
C LEU A 59 3.25 -9.55 -0.44
N ILE A 60 3.95 -9.93 -1.51
CA ILE A 60 5.34 -9.51 -1.75
C ILE A 60 5.42 -7.99 -1.94
N THR A 61 4.57 -7.43 -2.79
CA THR A 61 4.57 -5.98 -3.07
C THR A 61 4.17 -5.15 -1.85
N THR A 62 3.28 -5.66 -1.00
CA THR A 62 2.91 -5.01 0.28
C THR A 62 4.09 -5.04 1.26
N ALA A 63 4.77 -6.19 1.39
CA ALA A 63 5.95 -6.30 2.24
C ALA A 63 7.09 -5.35 1.80
N ILE A 64 7.34 -5.28 0.48
CA ILE A 64 8.30 -4.34 -0.09
C ILE A 64 7.85 -2.89 0.14
N GLY A 65 6.56 -2.60 -0.04
CA GLY A 65 5.99 -1.27 0.16
C GLY A 65 6.16 -0.74 1.57
N LEU A 66 6.02 -1.63 2.57
CA LEU A 66 6.22 -1.29 3.98
C LEU A 66 7.69 -1.18 4.37
N ALA A 67 8.57 -1.98 3.77
CA ALA A 67 10.00 -1.96 4.07
C ALA A 67 10.74 -0.77 3.44
N PHE A 68 10.37 -0.36 2.22
CA PHE A 68 11.06 0.69 1.47
C PHE A 68 10.24 1.98 1.42
N ARG A 69 10.30 2.78 2.49
CA ARG A 69 9.70 4.13 2.52
C ARG A 69 10.65 5.16 1.90
N PRO A 70 10.18 6.23 1.21
CA PRO A 70 8.79 6.64 0.97
C PRO A 70 8.19 6.18 -0.39
N LYS A 71 8.99 5.61 -1.29
CA LYS A 71 8.57 5.25 -2.67
C LYS A 71 8.14 3.79 -2.85
N GLY A 72 8.07 3.00 -1.79
CA GLY A 72 7.75 1.57 -1.85
C GLY A 72 6.35 1.27 -2.42
N TYR A 73 5.42 2.22 -2.32
CA TYR A 73 4.07 2.09 -2.88
C TYR A 73 4.05 1.89 -4.40
N VAL A 74 5.11 2.30 -5.12
CA VAL A 74 5.20 2.19 -6.58
C VAL A 74 5.12 0.74 -7.03
N VAL A 75 5.71 -0.20 -6.28
CA VAL A 75 5.72 -1.61 -6.65
C VAL A 75 4.30 -2.20 -6.59
N GLY A 76 3.55 -1.88 -5.54
CA GLY A 76 2.14 -2.27 -5.44
C GLY A 76 1.25 -1.59 -6.48
N LEU A 77 1.59 -0.35 -6.88
CA LEU A 77 0.85 0.39 -7.91
C LEU A 77 1.04 -0.22 -9.30
N VAL A 78 2.27 -0.62 -9.63
CA VAL A 78 2.57 -1.33 -10.89
C VAL A 78 1.81 -2.66 -10.96
N GLN A 79 1.80 -3.42 -9.86
CA GLN A 79 1.02 -4.66 -9.75
C GLN A 79 -0.49 -4.41 -9.97
N LEU A 80 -1.02 -3.34 -9.37
CA LEU A 80 -2.43 -2.99 -9.53
C LEU A 80 -2.77 -2.66 -10.99
N ILE A 81 -1.95 -1.83 -11.64
CA ILE A 81 -2.15 -1.47 -13.05
C ILE A 81 -2.08 -2.71 -13.94
N LEU A 82 -1.09 -3.57 -13.71
CA LEU A 82 -0.95 -4.82 -14.44
C LEU A 82 -2.18 -5.72 -14.27
N GLY A 83 -2.71 -5.81 -13.05
CA GLY A 83 -3.91 -6.59 -12.76
C GLY A 83 -5.16 -6.04 -13.44
N LEU A 84 -5.34 -4.72 -13.44
CA LEU A 84 -6.45 -4.08 -14.15
C LEU A 84 -6.36 -4.26 -15.67
N VAL A 85 -5.15 -4.15 -16.24
CA VAL A 85 -4.92 -4.41 -17.68
C VAL A 85 -5.19 -5.87 -18.01
N ALA A 86 -4.70 -6.81 -17.19
CA ALA A 86 -4.96 -8.24 -17.38
C ALA A 86 -6.46 -8.55 -17.29
N MET A 87 -7.18 -7.97 -16.33
CA MET A 87 -8.64 -8.09 -16.26
C MET A 87 -9.32 -7.56 -17.51
N ALA A 88 -8.95 -6.37 -17.99
CA ALA A 88 -9.57 -5.76 -19.17
C ALA A 88 -9.32 -6.56 -20.47
N LEU A 89 -8.22 -7.32 -20.55
CA LEU A 89 -7.91 -8.18 -21.69
C LEU A 89 -8.57 -9.56 -21.64
N LEU A 90 -8.93 -10.02 -20.44
CA LEU A 90 -9.52 -11.34 -20.19
C LEU A 90 -11.04 -11.29 -19.97
N ALA A 91 -11.61 -10.09 -19.88
CA ALA A 91 -13.05 -9.84 -19.78
C ALA A 91 -13.73 -9.94 -21.16
#